data_AF-A0A6L9ZPX0-F1
#
_entry.id   AF-A0A6L9ZPX0-F1
#
_cell.length_a   1.000
_cell.length_b   1.000
_cell.length_c   1.000
_cell.angle_alpha   90.00
_cell.angle_beta   90.00
_cell.angle_gamma   90.00
#
_symmetry.space_group_name_H-M   'P 1'
#
loop_
_entity.id
_entity.type
_entity.pdbx_description
1 polymer ?
#
loop_
_entity_poly.entity_id
_entity_poly.type
_entity_poly.pdbx_seq_one_letter_code
_entity_poly.pdbx_strand_id
1 'polypeptide(L)'
;MKPDFLVRELFVDLGLSKLIAAQKAEQKIAVEIKSFANPSSIADLEQALGQYLLYRAVLEEVKPDFLLYLAVRKITYQAIFSEPIGELVINKYRINLLVFESQKQEVWQWIP
;
A
#
# COMPACT_ATOMS: atom_id res chain seq x y z
N MET A 1 -4.93 2.05 -28.72
CA MET A 1 -4.94 0.90 -27.79
C MET A 1 -5.96 1.22 -26.72
N LYS A 2 -7.02 0.42 -26.54
CA LYS A 2 -8.16 0.81 -25.66
C LYS A 2 -7.74 0.68 -24.19
N PRO A 3 -7.75 1.77 -23.39
CA PRO A 3 -7.36 1.76 -21.98
C PRO A 3 -8.16 0.75 -21.13
N ASP A 4 -9.39 0.42 -21.54
CA ASP A 4 -10.29 -0.51 -20.84
C ASP A 4 -9.71 -1.91 -20.56
N PHE A 5 -8.84 -2.44 -21.43
CA PHE A 5 -8.33 -3.81 -21.26
C PHE A 5 -7.33 -3.90 -20.10
N LEU A 6 -6.36 -2.97 -20.06
CA LEU A 6 -5.34 -2.92 -18.99
C LEU A 6 -5.97 -2.60 -17.64
N VAL A 7 -6.95 -1.68 -17.62
CA VAL A 7 -7.71 -1.37 -16.41
C VAL A 7 -8.46 -2.61 -15.93
N ARG A 8 -9.08 -3.38 -16.82
CA ARG A 8 -9.81 -4.61 -16.47
C ARG A 8 -8.91 -5.73 -15.94
N GLU A 9 -7.75 -5.97 -16.54
CA GLU A 9 -6.77 -6.93 -15.99
C GLU A 9 -6.30 -6.48 -14.61
N LEU A 10 -5.99 -5.19 -14.44
CA LEU A 10 -5.60 -4.68 -13.14
C LEU A 10 -6.72 -4.79 -12.11
N PHE A 11 -7.98 -4.64 -12.48
CA PHE A 11 -9.11 -4.89 -11.58
C PHE A 11 -9.21 -6.35 -11.13
N VAL A 12 -8.97 -7.28 -12.05
CA VAL A 12 -8.89 -8.70 -11.70
C VAL A 12 -7.73 -8.90 -10.72
N ASP A 13 -6.57 -8.30 -11.00
CA ASP A 13 -5.43 -8.32 -10.09
C ASP A 13 -5.69 -7.60 -8.75
N LEU A 14 -6.48 -6.53 -8.70
CA LEU A 14 -6.90 -5.85 -7.47
C LEU A 14 -7.90 -6.70 -6.66
N GLY A 15 -8.65 -7.56 -7.33
CA GLY A 15 -9.53 -8.56 -6.71
C GLY A 15 -8.80 -9.83 -6.29
N LEU A 16 -7.68 -10.15 -6.94
CA LEU A 16 -6.77 -11.25 -6.58
C LEU A 16 -5.72 -10.81 -5.53
N SER A 17 -5.30 -9.56 -5.56
CA SER A 17 -4.50 -8.92 -4.52
C SER A 17 -5.37 -8.78 -3.28
N LYS A 18 -4.74 -8.89 -2.11
CA LYS A 18 -5.45 -8.92 -0.82
C LYS A 18 -5.79 -7.50 -0.38
N LEU A 19 -6.39 -6.70 -1.28
CA LEU A 19 -6.89 -5.38 -0.93
C LEU A 19 -8.10 -5.51 -0.02
N ILE A 20 -7.91 -5.12 1.24
CA ILE A 20 -8.99 -5.11 2.22
C ILE A 20 -9.68 -3.75 2.13
N ALA A 21 -10.96 -3.76 1.79
CA ALA A 21 -11.83 -2.60 1.93
C ALA A 21 -12.19 -2.43 3.41
N ALA A 22 -11.92 -1.26 3.98
CA ALA A 22 -12.28 -0.93 5.35
C ALA A 22 -12.75 0.53 5.43
N GLN A 23 -13.28 0.90 6.60
CA GLN A 23 -13.71 2.25 6.89
C GLN A 23 -12.93 2.79 8.10
N LYS A 24 -12.29 3.94 7.93
CA LYS A 24 -11.62 4.69 9.00
C LYS A 24 -12.38 5.98 9.23
N ALA A 25 -13.17 6.05 10.30
CA ALA A 25 -14.16 7.10 10.52
C ALA A 25 -15.10 7.24 9.30
N GLU A 26 -15.10 8.37 8.61
CA GLU A 26 -15.92 8.57 7.39
C GLU A 26 -15.19 8.19 6.09
N GLN A 27 -13.90 7.85 6.16
CA GLN A 27 -13.08 7.57 4.98
C GLN A 27 -13.12 6.08 4.60
N LYS A 28 -13.45 5.79 3.33
CA LYS A 28 -13.26 4.45 2.76
C LYS A 28 -11.78 4.26 2.43
N ILE A 29 -11.23 3.12 2.79
CA ILE A 29 -9.84 2.78 2.54
C ILE A 29 -9.72 1.43 1.85
N ALA A 30 -8.74 1.31 0.97
CA ALA A 30 -8.24 0.05 0.43
C ALA A 30 -6.87 -0.20 1.05
N VAL A 31 -6.60 -1.42 1.53
CA VAL A 31 -5.36 -1.73 2.23
C VAL A 31 -4.62 -2.86 1.53
N GLU A 32 -3.43 -2.59 1.00
CA GLU A 32 -2.51 -3.59 0.44
C GLU A 32 -1.51 -4.02 1.51
N ILE A 33 -1.50 -5.31 1.87
CA ILE A 33 -0.61 -5.82 2.93
C ILE A 33 0.68 -6.37 2.31
N LYS A 34 1.84 -5.87 2.75
CA LYS A 34 3.16 -6.38 2.36
C LYS A 34 3.91 -6.99 3.52
N SER A 35 4.43 -8.20 3.29
CA SER A 35 5.16 -8.97 4.30
C SER A 35 6.63 -8.59 4.44
N PHE A 36 7.24 -8.00 3.39
CA PHE A 36 8.68 -7.70 3.29
C PHE A 36 9.53 -8.91 3.69
N ALA A 37 9.36 -10.03 2.97
CA ALA A 37 9.96 -11.32 3.30
C ALA A 37 11.16 -11.68 2.42
N ASN A 38 11.49 -10.84 1.43
CA ASN A 38 12.68 -11.04 0.60
C ASN A 38 13.94 -10.75 1.43
N PRO A 39 15.05 -11.48 1.20
CA PRO A 39 16.34 -11.13 1.78
C PRO A 39 16.78 -9.68 1.52
N SER A 40 16.32 -9.07 0.43
CA SER A 40 16.55 -7.66 0.10
C SER A 40 15.31 -6.82 0.36
N SER A 41 15.32 -6.04 1.45
CA SER A 41 14.27 -5.07 1.76
C SER A 41 14.14 -3.98 0.68
N ILE A 42 15.22 -3.68 -0.05
CA ILE A 42 15.20 -2.71 -1.17
C ILE A 42 14.39 -3.28 -2.35
N ALA A 43 14.57 -4.55 -2.68
CA ALA A 43 13.78 -5.19 -3.75
C ALA A 43 12.28 -5.23 -3.37
N ASP A 44 11.97 -5.53 -2.11
CA ASP A 44 10.59 -5.45 -1.61
C ASP A 44 10.04 -4.02 -1.64
N LEU A 45 10.86 -3.01 -1.34
CA LEU A 45 10.46 -1.60 -1.43
C LEU A 45 10.17 -1.18 -2.87
N GLU A 46 11.02 -1.55 -3.83
CA GLU A 46 10.82 -1.29 -5.27
C GLU A 46 9.50 -1.91 -5.75
N GLN A 47 9.25 -3.18 -5.40
CA GLN A 47 8.02 -3.87 -5.77
C GLN A 47 6.79 -3.23 -5.11
N ALA A 48 6.86 -2.94 -3.81
CA ALA A 48 5.77 -2.32 -3.07
C ALA A 48 5.44 -0.93 -3.61
N LEU A 49 6.46 -0.11 -3.92
CA LEU A 49 6.28 1.21 -4.50
C LEU A 49 5.63 1.14 -5.89
N GLY A 50 6.13 0.27 -6.77
CA GLY A 50 5.60 0.12 -8.12
C GLY A 50 4.12 -0.29 -8.11
N GLN A 51 3.78 -1.30 -7.30
CA GLN A 51 2.39 -1.74 -7.17
C GLN A 51 1.51 -0.69 -6.51
N TYR A 52 1.99 -0.01 -5.47
CA TYR A 52 1.24 1.04 -4.80
C TYR A 52 0.86 2.18 -5.75
N LEU A 53 1.82 2.67 -6.54
CA LEU A 53 1.57 3.74 -7.51
C LEU A 53 0.60 3.30 -8.61
N LEU A 54 0.77 2.08 -9.13
CA LEU A 54 -0.11 1.53 -10.17
C LEU A 54 -1.54 1.34 -9.66
N TYR A 55 -1.70 0.76 -8.47
CA TYR A 55 -3.00 0.52 -7.87
C TYR A 55 -3.69 1.81 -7.46
N ARG A 56 -2.95 2.80 -6.94
CA ARG A 56 -3.49 4.13 -6.65
C ARG A 56 -4.06 4.77 -7.91
N ALA A 57 -3.31 4.78 -9.01
CA ALA A 57 -3.74 5.41 -10.25
C ALA A 57 -5.06 4.83 -10.78
N VAL A 58 -5.24 3.50 -10.71
CA VAL A 58 -6.50 2.89 -11.12
C VAL A 58 -7.61 3.10 -10.09
N LEU A 59 -7.30 3.06 -8.80
CA LEU A 59 -8.30 3.28 -7.75
C LEU A 59 -8.90 4.69 -7.83
N GLU A 60 -8.08 5.70 -8.14
CA GLU A 60 -8.51 7.10 -8.34
C GLU A 60 -9.52 7.23 -9.48
N GLU A 61 -9.34 6.49 -10.58
CA GLU A 61 -10.26 6.53 -11.72
C GLU A 61 -11.60 5.85 -11.43
N VAL A 62 -11.60 4.81 -10.60
CA VAL A 62 -12.73 3.87 -10.55
C VAL A 62 -13.47 3.81 -9.22
N LYS A 63 -12.80 4.18 -8.13
CA LYS A 63 -13.35 4.30 -6.78
C LYS A 63 -12.68 5.49 -6.08
N PRO A 64 -12.86 6.72 -6.58
CA PRO A 64 -12.16 7.92 -6.07
C PRO A 64 -12.40 8.19 -4.58
N ASP A 65 -13.50 7.68 -4.01
CA ASP A 65 -13.79 7.79 -2.57
C ASP A 65 -12.88 6.93 -1.68
N PHE A 66 -12.10 6.02 -2.25
CA PHE A 66 -11.20 5.12 -1.52
C PHE A 66 -9.77 5.68 -1.49
N LEU A 67 -9.18 5.72 -0.29
CA LEU A 67 -7.74 5.97 -0.14
C LEU A 67 -6.98 4.65 -0.04
N LEU A 68 -5.95 4.48 -0.87
CA LEU A 68 -5.06 3.32 -0.80
C LEU A 68 -4.02 3.49 0.31
N TYR A 69 -3.93 2.52 1.21
CA TYR A 69 -2.91 2.38 2.24
C TYR A 69 -2.03 1.16 1.98
N LEU A 70 -0.72 1.32 2.17
CA LEU A 70 0.23 0.22 2.23
C LEU A 70 0.37 -0.22 3.69
N ALA A 71 -0.05 -1.44 4.00
CA ALA A 71 0.05 -2.02 5.33
C ALA A 71 1.34 -2.83 5.49
N VAL A 72 2.13 -2.49 6.51
CA VAL A 72 3.39 -3.15 6.84
C VAL A 72 3.49 -3.44 8.33
N ARG A 73 4.25 -4.47 8.70
CA ARG A 73 4.50 -4.76 10.11
C ARG A 73 5.36 -3.65 10.73
N LYS A 74 5.21 -3.44 12.04
CA LYS A 74 6.07 -2.52 12.80
C LYS A 74 7.56 -2.79 12.60
N ILE A 75 7.97 -4.06 12.62
CA ILE A 75 9.37 -4.45 12.38
C ILE A 75 9.86 -4.00 11.00
N THR A 76 9.02 -4.09 9.97
CA THR A 76 9.33 -3.63 8.62
C THR A 76 9.44 -2.12 8.59
N TYR A 77 8.49 -1.42 9.22
CA TYR A 77 8.53 0.03 9.30
C TYR A 77 9.85 0.52 9.89
N GLN A 78 10.24 -0.04 11.03
CA GLN A 78 11.48 0.31 11.73
C GLN A 78 12.75 -0.07 10.94
N ALA A 79 12.69 -1.08 10.08
CA ALA A 79 13.87 -1.55 9.34
C ALA A 79 14.13 -0.82 8.03
N ILE A 80 13.11 -0.21 7.40
CA ILE A 80 13.29 0.44 6.10
C ILE A 80 12.52 1.76 5.94
N PHE A 81 11.31 1.86 6.49
CA PHE A 81 10.47 3.04 6.29
C PHE A 81 10.80 4.21 7.22
N SER A 82 11.43 3.95 8.36
CA SER A 82 12.02 4.98 9.23
C SER A 82 13.46 5.34 8.86
N GLU A 83 14.04 4.66 7.86
CA GLU A 83 15.36 5.01 7.33
C GLU A 83 15.23 6.10 6.25
N PRO A 84 16.31 6.85 5.93
CA PRO A 84 16.24 7.97 4.98
C PRO A 84 15.64 7.62 3.61
N ILE A 85 15.88 6.40 3.11
CA ILE A 85 15.32 5.95 1.83
C ILE A 85 13.79 5.75 1.91
N GLY A 86 13.32 5.22 3.03
CA GLY A 86 11.90 5.02 3.29
C GLY A 86 11.18 6.34 3.46
N GLU A 87 11.71 7.23 4.28
CA GLU A 87 11.18 8.58 4.47
C GLU A 87 11.13 9.36 3.15
N LEU A 88 12.19 9.27 2.33
CA LEU A 88 12.23 9.88 1.01
C LEU A 88 11.07 9.39 0.13
N VAL A 89 10.87 8.08 0.05
CA VAL A 89 9.83 7.46 -0.79
C VAL A 89 8.43 7.81 -0.27
N ILE A 90 8.19 7.72 1.04
CA ILE A 90 6.91 8.12 1.67
C ILE A 90 6.59 9.57 1.31
N ASN A 91 7.53 10.48 1.55
CA ASN A 91 7.29 11.91 1.38
C ASN A 91 7.14 12.31 -0.09
N LYS A 92 7.99 11.77 -0.97
CA LYS A 92 8.00 12.10 -2.40
C LYS A 92 6.74 11.61 -3.11
N TYR A 93 6.27 10.41 -2.78
CA TYR A 93 5.13 9.78 -3.44
C TYR A 93 3.84 9.84 -2.62
N ARG A 94 3.87 10.53 -1.47
CA ARG A 94 2.74 10.67 -0.53
C ARG A 94 2.14 9.32 -0.15
N ILE A 95 2.97 8.34 0.18
CA ILE A 95 2.48 6.98 0.48
C ILE A 95 1.75 6.99 1.81
N ASN A 96 0.47 6.61 1.78
CA ASN A 96 -0.27 6.35 3.01
C ASN A 96 0.20 5.00 3.58
N LEU A 97 0.76 4.99 4.79
CA LEU A 97 1.17 3.77 5.49
C LEU A 97 0.23 3.44 6.65
N LEU A 98 -0.07 2.15 6.78
CA LEU A 98 -0.68 1.54 7.94
C LEU A 98 0.36 0.63 8.59
N VAL A 99 0.88 1.01 9.75
CA VAL A 99 1.85 0.21 10.49
C VAL A 99 1.11 -0.58 11.55
N PHE A 100 1.24 -1.91 11.55
CA PHE A 100 0.55 -2.78 12.51
C PHE A 100 1.53 -3.68 13.28
N GLU A 101 1.16 -4.03 14.51
CA GLU A 101 1.89 -5.00 15.33
C GLU A 101 1.25 -6.39 15.16
N SER A 102 2.00 -7.34 14.58
CA SER A 102 1.45 -8.66 14.23
C SER A 102 1.10 -9.48 15.47
N GLN A 103 1.86 -9.34 16.57
CA GLN A 103 1.62 -10.12 17.78
C GLN A 103 0.36 -9.66 18.53
N LYS A 104 0.05 -8.36 18.46
CA LYS A 104 -1.09 -7.76 19.16
C LYS A 104 -2.32 -7.57 18.27
N GLN A 105 -2.19 -7.84 16.97
CA GLN A 105 -3.23 -7.63 15.95
C GLN A 105 -3.83 -6.21 15.99
N GLU A 106 -2.99 -5.21 16.29
CA GLU A 106 -3.40 -3.83 16.45
C GLU A 106 -2.71 -2.93 15.43
N VAL A 107 -3.41 -1.88 15.00
CA VAL A 107 -2.77 -0.81 14.22
C VAL A 107 -1.94 0.03 15.18
N TRP A 108 -0.62 0.05 14.96
CA TRP A 108 0.32 0.81 15.77
C TRP A 108 0.35 2.29 15.36
N GLN A 109 0.36 2.56 14.05
CA GLN A 109 0.41 3.93 13.54
C GLN A 109 -0.20 4.05 12.14
N TRP A 110 -0.82 5.20 11.88
CA TRP A 110 -1.24 5.63 10.55
C TRP A 110 -0.36 6.80 10.11
N ILE A 111 0.17 6.75 8.90
CA ILE A 111 0.94 7.84 8.30
C ILE A 111 0.22 8.23 7.00
N PRO A 112 -0.53 9.35 6.98
CA PRO A 112 -1.16 9.88 5.78
C PRO A 112 -0.16 10.63 4.89
#